data_AF-A0A3N5VU52-F1
#
_entry.id   AF-A0A3N5VU52-F1
#
_cell.length_a   1.000
_cell.length_b   1.000
_cell.length_c   1.000
_cell.angle_alpha   90.00
_cell.angle_beta   90.00
_cell.angle_gamma   90.00
#
_symmetry.space_group_name_H-M   'P 1'
#
loop_
_entity.id
_entity.type
_entity.pdbx_description
1 polymer ?
#
loop_
_entity_poly.entity_id
_entity_poly.type
_entity_poly.pdbx_seq_one_letter_code
_entity_poly.pdbx_strand_id
1 'polypeptide(L)'
;MADHSTSAADRGRDRGRLRVEVEGQRFRVLTPEIATQWLPDTPSNRHLTVVWLRLLVDDRGKPLYAWQDLAPIVGSTNRQAASQHLEDFRQCEEDMRALVLRKRKVDATVVEGVLAELLQTPLASPTALLACVQRRLGRQDLSVANIKSALEQISCVPVLRTLRRQLAAGQVHYQEAWLLTELLESRSLPAGLDASNGVSSSGRGMRLADPMALTALVTPDLPMAEVPGSLCWLSFLMTLFYWNVPLSVLGRWCGVHQTTIFRGVVGLAMGLWPLVSQWLGERVKAHMVYVDEKWLKIRGRWQYWFVVLDVPTELPVLAALLPSRSQWACRWVGWQLRQLKKVPKVLITDGLRAYAYLAPGAQHVLCHFHHQQGVTHWLQQHFKTDAEINAPKLAMKRLLQTRDKRTVRRRLARLRERAAAWGITPWVTQVEEKLPQLIGSVGSIRIPSTTNAIERFFRAFQRFYATRRGFHSVRSATCELRLFLVVYVFTQQATTGRAPIEVIVPEARRMPLYRLINDPFRALQERTDVKPEATMADLLLPQEAAA
;
A
#
# COMPACT_ATOMS: atom_id res chain seq x y z
N MET A 1 -93.30 42.24 -15.01
CA MET A 1 -91.99 42.23 -15.68
C MET A 1 -91.09 41.30 -14.89
N ALA A 2 -90.32 40.46 -15.59
CA ALA A 2 -89.99 39.08 -15.23
C ALA A 2 -89.29 38.85 -13.88
N ASP A 3 -89.98 38.07 -13.05
CA ASP A 3 -89.44 37.25 -11.97
C ASP A 3 -88.56 36.12 -12.53
N HIS A 4 -87.34 35.99 -12.02
CA HIS A 4 -86.52 34.78 -12.20
C HIS A 4 -86.15 34.20 -10.83
N SER A 5 -87.12 33.48 -10.25
CA SER A 5 -86.85 32.43 -9.28
C SER A 5 -86.10 31.29 -9.97
N THR A 6 -84.80 31.15 -9.71
CA THR A 6 -84.08 29.91 -10.00
C THR A 6 -83.93 29.12 -8.72
N SER A 7 -84.78 28.09 -8.62
CA SER A 7 -84.64 26.95 -7.72
C SER A 7 -83.23 26.35 -7.84
N ALA A 8 -82.40 26.56 -6.82
CA ALA A 8 -81.17 25.80 -6.62
C ALA A 8 -81.54 24.48 -5.96
N ALA A 9 -82.00 23.55 -6.81
CA ALA A 9 -82.25 22.17 -6.47
C ALA A 9 -81.03 21.55 -5.77
N ASP A 10 -81.34 20.82 -4.71
CA ASP A 10 -80.52 19.88 -3.97
C ASP A 10 -79.87 18.87 -4.93
N ARG A 11 -78.72 19.26 -5.51
CA ARG A 11 -77.80 18.32 -6.12
C ARG A 11 -77.12 17.61 -4.96
N GLY A 12 -77.61 16.43 -4.62
CA GLY A 12 -76.83 15.43 -3.91
C GLY A 12 -75.53 15.21 -4.68
N ARG A 13 -74.50 16.01 -4.38
CA ARG A 13 -73.14 15.79 -4.84
C ARG A 13 -72.76 14.44 -4.28
N ASP A 14 -72.74 13.44 -5.15
CA ASP A 14 -71.93 12.26 -4.98
C ASP A 14 -70.49 12.77 -4.81
N ARG A 15 -70.12 13.03 -3.55
CA ARG A 15 -68.79 13.51 -3.17
C ARG A 15 -67.86 12.37 -3.52
N GLY A 16 -67.27 12.44 -4.71
CA GLY A 16 -66.47 11.37 -5.28
C GLY A 16 -65.54 10.79 -4.22
N ARG A 17 -65.66 9.48 -4.02
CA ARG A 17 -65.01 8.76 -2.94
C ARG A 17 -63.50 8.95 -3.03
N LEU A 18 -62.85 9.25 -1.90
CA LEU A 18 -61.40 9.30 -1.77
C LEU A 18 -60.78 7.98 -2.28
N ARG A 19 -59.77 8.09 -3.16
CA ARG A 19 -59.05 6.94 -3.72
C ARG A 19 -57.57 7.01 -3.32
N VAL A 20 -57.02 5.87 -2.94
CA VAL A 20 -55.59 5.71 -2.66
C VAL A 20 -54.99 4.93 -3.80
N GLU A 21 -54.07 5.55 -4.54
CA GLU A 21 -53.31 4.88 -5.59
C GLU A 21 -51.93 4.51 -5.04
N VAL A 22 -51.48 3.29 -5.35
CA VAL A 22 -50.17 2.76 -4.94
C VAL A 22 -49.42 2.32 -6.19
N GLU A 23 -48.20 2.81 -6.36
CA GLU A 23 -47.32 2.47 -7.48
C GLU A 23 -45.91 2.17 -6.91
N GLY A 24 -45.55 0.89 -6.88
CA GLY A 24 -44.29 0.43 -6.29
C GLY A 24 -44.19 0.78 -4.81
N GLN A 25 -43.17 1.56 -4.44
CA GLN A 25 -42.94 2.04 -3.07
C GLN A 25 -43.45 3.48 -2.85
N ARG A 26 -44.46 3.90 -3.60
CA ARG A 26 -45.07 5.24 -3.48
C ARG A 26 -46.59 5.13 -3.45
N PHE A 27 -47.22 6.09 -2.79
CA PHE A 27 -48.68 6.24 -2.78
C PHE A 27 -49.07 7.69 -2.98
N ARG A 28 -50.29 7.92 -3.48
CA ARG A 28 -50.93 9.23 -3.47
C ARG A 28 -52.41 9.10 -3.14
N VAL A 29 -52.98 10.18 -2.62
CA VAL A 29 -54.41 10.26 -2.34
C VAL A 29 -55.06 11.19 -3.35
N LEU A 30 -56.11 10.70 -3.99
CA LEU A 30 -56.92 11.42 -4.96
C LEU A 30 -58.32 11.63 -4.41
N THR A 31 -58.77 12.87 -4.45
CA THR A 31 -60.16 13.28 -4.19
C THR A 31 -60.62 14.15 -5.36
N PRO A 32 -61.92 14.44 -5.49
CA PRO A 32 -62.41 15.29 -6.58
C PRO A 32 -61.77 16.69 -6.58
N GLU A 33 -61.39 17.19 -5.40
CA GLU A 33 -60.86 18.54 -5.18
C GLU A 33 -59.34 18.59 -5.00
N ILE A 34 -58.70 17.50 -4.56
CA ILE A 34 -57.28 17.48 -4.16
C ILE A 34 -56.60 16.21 -4.66
N ALA A 35 -55.39 16.36 -5.19
CA ALA A 35 -54.48 15.24 -5.45
C ALA A 35 -53.15 15.49 -4.73
N THR A 36 -52.72 14.56 -3.88
CA THR A 36 -51.37 14.63 -3.33
C THR A 36 -50.35 14.25 -4.41
N GLN A 37 -49.13 14.77 -4.31
CA GLN A 37 -48.01 14.19 -5.06
C GLN A 37 -47.75 12.74 -4.61
N TRP A 38 -47.00 11.98 -5.41
CA TRP A 38 -46.54 10.65 -5.03
C TRP A 38 -45.57 10.73 -3.84
N LEU A 39 -46.00 10.25 -2.69
CA LEU A 39 -45.20 10.18 -1.46
C LEU A 39 -44.56 8.79 -1.34
N PRO A 40 -43.37 8.64 -0.73
CA PRO A 40 -42.86 7.33 -0.36
C PRO A 40 -43.87 6.59 0.52
N ASP A 41 -44.14 5.34 0.18
CA ASP A 41 -45.08 4.48 0.88
C ASP A 41 -44.49 3.96 2.19
N THR A 42 -44.50 4.84 3.19
CA THR A 42 -44.06 4.53 4.55
C THR A 42 -45.24 4.68 5.52
N PRO A 43 -45.27 3.89 6.61
CA PRO A 43 -46.30 4.05 7.64
C PRO A 43 -46.39 5.48 8.19
N SER A 44 -45.26 6.17 8.36
CA SER A 44 -45.24 7.56 8.84
C SER A 44 -45.94 8.51 7.86
N ASN A 45 -45.66 8.39 6.56
CA ASN A 45 -46.30 9.23 5.55
C ASN A 45 -47.80 8.93 5.48
N ARG A 46 -48.21 7.66 5.48
CA ARG A 46 -49.64 7.29 5.51
C ARG A 46 -50.36 7.85 6.74
N HIS A 47 -49.78 7.73 7.94
CA HIS A 47 -50.36 8.30 9.16
C HIS A 47 -50.47 9.83 9.09
N LEU A 48 -49.41 10.52 8.65
CA LEU A 48 -49.43 11.98 8.49
C LEU A 48 -50.46 12.43 7.48
N THR A 49 -50.61 11.71 6.36
CA THR A 49 -51.62 12.00 5.35
C THR A 49 -53.04 11.84 5.92
N VAL A 50 -53.30 10.83 6.76
CA VAL A 50 -54.59 10.70 7.46
C VAL A 50 -54.86 11.90 8.37
N VAL A 51 -53.88 12.29 9.19
CA VAL A 51 -54.04 13.45 10.10
C VAL A 51 -54.25 14.74 9.31
N TRP A 52 -53.42 14.99 8.31
CA TRP A 52 -53.49 16.19 7.46
C TRP A 52 -54.85 16.30 6.75
N LEU A 53 -55.30 15.25 6.05
CA LEU A 53 -56.59 15.26 5.37
C LEU A 53 -57.76 15.44 6.35
N ARG A 54 -57.64 14.90 7.56
CA ARG A 54 -58.68 15.05 8.58
C ARG A 54 -58.81 16.47 9.12
N LEU A 55 -57.71 17.22 9.17
CA LEU A 55 -57.69 18.62 9.60
C LEU A 55 -58.28 19.58 8.55
N LEU A 56 -58.50 19.10 7.31
CA LEU A 56 -59.19 19.89 6.29
C LEU A 56 -60.69 19.96 6.61
N VAL A 57 -61.20 21.18 6.76
CA VAL A 57 -62.61 21.49 7.08
C VAL A 57 -63.23 22.37 6.00
N ASP A 58 -64.55 22.33 5.87
CA ASP A 58 -65.31 23.27 5.04
C ASP A 58 -65.45 24.65 5.70
N ASP A 59 -66.13 25.56 5.01
CA ASP A 59 -66.44 26.93 5.47
C ASP A 59 -67.23 26.98 6.78
N ARG A 60 -67.87 25.88 7.17
CA ARG A 60 -68.61 25.72 8.44
C ARG A 60 -67.80 25.00 9.51
N GLY A 61 -66.51 24.73 9.27
CA GLY A 61 -65.64 24.02 10.19
C GLY A 61 -65.91 22.50 10.27
N LYS A 62 -66.71 21.93 9.36
CA LYS A 62 -66.97 20.49 9.33
C LYS A 62 -65.86 19.78 8.55
N PRO A 63 -65.29 18.67 9.07
CA PRO A 63 -64.25 17.92 8.36
C PRO A 63 -64.69 17.46 6.96
N LEU A 64 -63.83 17.67 5.96
CA LEU A 64 -64.11 17.35 4.56
C LEU A 64 -64.27 15.84 4.32
N TYR A 65 -63.50 15.02 5.05
CA TYR A 65 -63.48 13.56 4.88
C TYR A 65 -63.89 12.84 6.16
N ALA A 66 -64.75 11.82 6.04
CA ALA A 66 -65.14 11.00 7.19
C ALA A 66 -64.05 9.98 7.53
N TRP A 67 -64.06 9.47 8.76
CA TRP A 67 -63.10 8.43 9.19
C TRP A 67 -63.13 7.17 8.34
N GLN A 68 -64.30 6.81 7.83
CA GLN A 68 -64.47 5.67 6.94
C GLN A 68 -63.76 5.86 5.60
N ASP A 69 -63.66 7.10 5.12
CA ASP A 69 -63.00 7.44 3.86
C ASP A 69 -61.48 7.45 4.01
N LEU A 70 -60.96 7.74 5.21
CA LEU A 70 -59.53 7.81 5.50
C LEU A 70 -58.89 6.47 5.85
N ALA A 71 -59.68 5.49 6.34
CA ALA A 71 -59.17 4.17 6.74
C ALA A 71 -58.35 3.44 5.65
N PRO A 72 -58.71 3.49 4.35
CA PRO A 72 -57.92 2.87 3.28
C PRO A 72 -56.49 3.41 3.15
N ILE A 73 -56.22 4.66 3.56
CA ILE A 73 -54.88 5.25 3.52
C ILE A 73 -53.91 4.46 4.40
N VAL A 74 -54.38 3.87 5.49
CA VAL A 74 -53.56 3.04 6.39
C VAL A 74 -53.80 1.55 6.19
N GLY A 75 -54.39 1.16 5.05
CA GLY A 75 -54.63 -0.24 4.69
C GLY A 75 -55.69 -0.92 5.55
N SER A 76 -56.63 -0.16 6.14
CA SER A 76 -57.70 -0.70 6.97
C SER A 76 -59.08 -0.37 6.41
N THR A 77 -60.06 -1.24 6.64
CA THR A 77 -61.48 -0.96 6.39
C THR A 77 -62.19 -0.39 7.62
N ASN A 78 -61.54 -0.43 8.79
CA ASN A 78 -62.12 0.01 10.05
C ASN A 78 -61.83 1.50 10.30
N ARG A 79 -62.90 2.30 10.45
CA ARG A 79 -62.82 3.74 10.79
C ARG A 79 -61.99 4.04 12.05
N GLN A 80 -61.92 3.11 13.01
CA GLN A 80 -61.14 3.28 14.24
C GLN A 80 -59.64 3.38 13.96
N ALA A 81 -59.13 2.70 12.93
CA ALA A 81 -57.71 2.77 12.56
C ALA A 81 -57.30 4.21 12.17
N ALA A 82 -58.15 4.89 11.39
CA ALA A 82 -57.92 6.29 11.04
C ALA A 82 -58.11 7.23 12.24
N SER A 83 -59.16 7.01 13.04
CA SER A 83 -59.45 7.83 14.22
C SER A 83 -58.32 7.78 15.26
N GLN A 84 -57.70 6.61 15.47
CA GLN A 84 -56.61 6.45 16.42
C GLN A 84 -55.42 7.34 16.08
N HIS A 85 -55.10 7.53 14.79
CA HIS A 85 -53.99 8.37 14.38
C HIS A 85 -54.18 9.86 14.71
N LEU A 86 -55.42 10.37 14.66
CA LEU A 86 -55.71 11.74 15.10
C LEU A 86 -55.72 11.84 16.62
N GLU A 87 -56.19 10.81 17.33
CA GLU A 87 -56.10 10.81 18.78
C GLU A 87 -54.63 10.81 19.25
N ASP A 88 -53.78 10.04 18.57
CA ASP A 88 -52.34 10.08 18.80
C ASP A 88 -51.75 11.47 18.51
N PHE A 89 -52.25 12.18 17.48
CA PHE A 89 -51.84 13.55 17.15
C PHE A 89 -52.27 14.55 18.23
N ARG A 90 -53.50 14.47 18.73
CA ARG A 90 -53.99 15.31 19.83
C ARG A 90 -53.24 15.09 21.12
N GLN A 91 -52.91 13.84 21.43
CA GLN A 91 -52.04 13.52 22.56
C GLN A 91 -50.60 14.05 22.38
N CYS A 92 -50.22 14.46 21.16
CA CYS A 92 -48.98 15.18 20.87
C CYS A 92 -49.21 16.70 20.76
N GLU A 93 -50.25 17.23 21.41
CA GLU A 93 -50.61 18.66 21.41
C GLU A 93 -50.80 19.23 19.99
N GLU A 94 -51.23 18.39 19.05
CA GLU A 94 -51.42 18.75 17.65
C GLU A 94 -50.13 19.22 16.94
N ASP A 95 -48.96 18.78 17.44
CA ASP A 95 -47.67 18.99 16.79
C ASP A 95 -47.31 17.80 15.86
N MET A 96 -47.21 18.06 14.56
CA MET A 96 -46.90 17.05 13.53
C MET A 96 -45.52 16.43 13.73
N ARG A 97 -44.53 17.22 14.19
CA ARG A 97 -43.18 16.74 14.47
C ARG A 97 -43.18 15.84 15.70
N ALA A 98 -43.89 16.21 16.76
CA ALA A 98 -44.05 15.39 17.96
C ALA A 98 -44.73 14.05 17.64
N LEU A 99 -45.78 14.04 16.80
CA LEU A 99 -46.43 12.81 16.35
C LEU A 99 -45.46 11.88 15.61
N VAL A 100 -44.67 12.41 14.68
CA VAL A 100 -43.68 11.61 13.91
C VAL A 100 -42.60 11.06 14.85
N LEU A 101 -42.09 11.86 15.77
CA LEU A 101 -41.09 11.44 16.75
C LEU A 101 -41.64 10.35 17.67
N ARG A 102 -42.86 10.52 18.18
CA ARG A 102 -43.56 9.53 19.02
C ARG A 102 -43.76 8.20 18.28
N LYS A 103 -44.18 8.25 17.02
CA LYS A 103 -44.35 7.03 16.19
C LYS A 103 -43.04 6.35 15.83
N ARG A 104 -41.95 7.12 15.71
CA ARG A 104 -40.60 6.56 15.54
C ARG A 104 -40.06 5.91 16.81
N LYS A 105 -40.64 6.16 17.99
CA LYS A 105 -40.17 5.67 19.30
C LYS A 105 -38.69 5.96 19.58
N VAL A 106 -38.12 6.97 18.90
CA VAL A 106 -36.74 7.42 19.07
C VAL A 106 -36.81 8.84 19.58
N ASP A 107 -36.94 8.94 20.89
CA ASP A 107 -36.84 10.19 21.64
C ASP A 107 -35.37 10.46 22.04
N ALA A 108 -35.11 11.62 22.65
CA ALA A 108 -33.77 12.00 23.09
C ALA A 108 -33.17 10.95 24.04
N THR A 109 -33.99 10.37 24.93
CA THR A 109 -33.58 9.33 25.88
C THR A 109 -33.09 8.07 25.16
N VAL A 110 -33.75 7.66 24.07
CA VAL A 110 -33.30 6.53 23.24
C VAL A 110 -31.99 6.88 22.52
N VAL A 111 -31.86 8.08 21.96
CA VAL A 111 -30.61 8.52 21.29
C VAL A 111 -29.45 8.54 22.27
N GLU A 112 -29.62 9.10 23.47
CA GLU A 112 -28.62 9.11 24.53
C GLU A 112 -28.27 7.70 25.02
N GLY A 113 -29.29 6.84 25.19
CA GLY A 113 -29.11 5.43 25.54
C GLY A 113 -28.27 4.67 24.51
N VAL A 114 -28.59 4.85 23.22
CA VAL A 114 -27.82 4.26 22.11
C VAL A 114 -26.40 4.80 22.08
N LEU A 115 -26.20 6.12 22.20
CA LEU A 115 -24.87 6.71 22.23
C LEU A 115 -24.03 6.14 23.36
N ALA A 116 -24.57 6.07 24.58
CA ALA A 116 -23.77 5.67 25.72
C ALA A 116 -23.56 4.14 25.83
N GLU A 117 -24.32 3.31 25.11
CA GLU A 117 -23.95 1.91 24.82
C GLU A 117 -22.91 1.83 23.68
N LEU A 118 -23.07 2.63 22.63
CA LEU A 118 -22.12 2.70 21.52
C LEU A 118 -20.73 3.17 21.97
N LEU A 119 -20.63 4.07 22.95
CA LEU A 119 -19.34 4.49 23.53
C LEU A 119 -18.67 3.39 24.38
N GLN A 120 -19.39 2.37 24.81
CA GLN A 120 -18.79 1.21 25.47
C GLN A 120 -18.29 0.21 24.43
N THR A 121 -19.11 -0.06 23.42
CA THR A 121 -18.81 -1.00 22.33
C THR A 121 -19.02 -0.34 20.96
N PRO A 122 -18.06 0.47 20.47
CA PRO A 122 -18.22 1.27 19.25
C PRO A 122 -18.40 0.45 17.97
N LEU A 123 -18.06 -0.83 18.00
CA LEU A 123 -18.18 -1.77 16.88
C LEU A 123 -19.39 -2.70 17.02
N ALA A 124 -20.25 -2.50 18.02
CA ALA A 124 -21.45 -3.31 18.19
C ALA A 124 -22.43 -3.12 17.02
N SER A 125 -22.98 -4.21 16.52
CA SER A 125 -24.02 -4.16 15.49
C SER A 125 -25.32 -3.55 16.04
N PRO A 126 -26.21 -3.00 15.21
CA PRO A 126 -27.52 -2.51 15.66
C PRO A 126 -28.33 -3.54 16.45
N THR A 127 -28.20 -4.83 16.11
CA THR A 127 -28.85 -5.94 16.84
C THR A 127 -28.24 -6.14 18.24
N ALA A 128 -26.91 -6.05 18.37
CA ALA A 128 -26.25 -6.16 19.68
C ALA A 128 -26.55 -4.94 20.56
N LEU A 129 -26.57 -3.74 19.97
CA LEU A 129 -26.94 -2.51 20.66
C LEU A 129 -28.39 -2.55 21.15
N LEU A 130 -29.32 -3.12 20.37
CA LEU A 130 -30.73 -3.22 20.76
C LEU A 130 -30.88 -3.87 22.15
N ALA A 131 -30.32 -5.06 22.35
CA ALA A 131 -30.45 -5.78 23.61
C ALA A 131 -29.87 -4.99 24.81
N CYS A 132 -28.77 -4.27 24.60
CA CYS A 132 -28.13 -3.46 25.64
C CYS A 132 -28.95 -2.21 25.97
N VAL A 133 -29.46 -1.52 24.94
CA VAL A 133 -30.29 -0.32 25.08
C VAL A 133 -31.65 -0.64 25.70
N GLN A 134 -32.31 -1.74 25.28
CA GLN A 134 -33.57 -2.19 25.90
C GLN A 134 -33.39 -2.47 27.39
N ARG A 135 -32.29 -3.13 27.77
CA ARG A 135 -31.95 -3.39 29.17
C ARG A 135 -31.67 -2.10 29.94
N ARG A 136 -30.86 -1.20 29.36
CA ARG A 136 -30.51 0.09 29.98
C ARG A 136 -31.73 0.95 30.24
N LEU A 137 -32.64 1.04 29.27
CA LEU A 137 -33.79 1.94 29.31
C LEU A 137 -35.04 1.28 29.91
N GLY A 138 -35.02 -0.03 30.20
CA GLY A 138 -36.21 -0.78 30.61
C GLY A 138 -37.29 -0.84 29.53
N ARG A 139 -36.94 -0.68 28.25
CA ARG A 139 -37.88 -0.58 27.13
C ARG A 139 -37.78 -1.77 26.18
N GLN A 140 -38.68 -2.74 26.33
CA GLN A 140 -38.75 -3.91 25.44
C GLN A 140 -39.41 -3.60 24.08
N ASP A 141 -40.00 -2.41 23.93
CA ASP A 141 -40.79 -2.03 22.77
C ASP A 141 -39.97 -1.46 21.60
N LEU A 142 -38.65 -1.33 21.79
CA LEU A 142 -37.68 -0.89 20.79
C LEU A 142 -37.35 -2.02 19.80
N SER A 143 -37.04 -1.64 18.57
CA SER A 143 -36.65 -2.53 17.47
C SER A 143 -35.31 -2.11 16.86
N VAL A 144 -34.72 -2.97 16.02
CA VAL A 144 -33.48 -2.66 15.29
C VAL A 144 -33.63 -1.41 14.42
N ALA A 145 -34.83 -1.15 13.87
CA ALA A 145 -35.11 0.06 13.10
C ALA A 145 -35.03 1.34 13.97
N ASN A 146 -35.47 1.27 15.24
CA ASN A 146 -35.35 2.38 16.17
C ASN A 146 -33.87 2.66 16.49
N ILE A 147 -33.06 1.62 16.69
CA ILE A 147 -31.61 1.77 16.92
C ILE A 147 -30.92 2.40 15.71
N LYS A 148 -31.23 1.97 14.48
CA LYS A 148 -30.67 2.58 13.27
C LYS A 148 -31.04 4.06 13.15
N SER A 149 -32.30 4.41 13.38
CA SER A 149 -32.75 5.80 13.32
C SER A 149 -32.15 6.67 14.44
N ALA A 150 -31.82 6.08 15.60
CA ALA A 150 -31.07 6.76 16.64
C ALA A 150 -29.60 6.97 16.25
N LEU A 151 -28.95 5.97 15.63
CA LEU A 151 -27.57 6.08 15.14
C LEU A 151 -27.40 7.20 14.09
N GLU A 152 -28.40 7.42 13.23
CA GLU A 152 -28.41 8.53 12.27
C GLU A 152 -28.40 9.92 12.93
N GLN A 153 -28.83 10.02 14.19
CA GLN A 153 -28.88 11.27 14.95
C GLN A 153 -27.63 11.48 15.82
N ILE A 154 -26.76 10.48 15.94
CA ILE A 154 -25.57 10.52 16.78
C ILE A 154 -24.37 11.07 15.99
N SER A 155 -23.70 12.08 16.55
CA SER A 155 -22.42 12.57 15.99
C SER A 155 -21.34 11.48 16.03
N CYS A 156 -20.55 11.35 14.97
CA CYS A 156 -19.45 10.39 14.91
C CYS A 156 -18.23 10.78 15.76
N VAL A 157 -18.11 12.05 16.18
CA VAL A 157 -16.91 12.58 16.86
C VAL A 157 -16.62 11.87 18.20
N PRO A 158 -17.59 11.68 19.11
CA PRO A 158 -17.35 10.98 20.37
C PRO A 158 -17.01 9.49 20.17
N VAL A 159 -17.64 8.86 19.17
CA VAL A 159 -17.40 7.46 18.80
C VAL A 159 -15.97 7.28 18.30
N LEU A 160 -15.51 8.15 17.38
CA LEU A 160 -14.14 8.13 16.87
C LEU A 160 -13.09 8.39 17.96
N ARG A 161 -13.35 9.33 18.88
CA ARG A 161 -12.47 9.60 20.02
C ARG A 161 -12.33 8.37 20.92
N THR A 162 -13.43 7.65 21.14
CA THR A 162 -13.44 6.43 21.94
C THR A 162 -12.74 5.29 21.24
N LEU A 163 -13.02 5.05 19.95
CA LEU A 163 -12.30 4.09 19.13
C LEU A 163 -10.79 4.33 19.19
N ARG A 164 -10.32 5.58 18.99
CA ARG A 164 -8.90 5.92 19.10
C ARG A 164 -8.29 5.59 20.46
N ARG A 165 -9.02 5.83 21.56
CA ARG A 165 -8.57 5.49 22.92
C ARG A 165 -8.50 3.98 23.13
N GLN A 166 -9.56 3.25 22.79
CA GLN A 166 -9.61 1.79 22.92
C GLN A 166 -8.52 1.13 22.08
N LEU A 167 -8.25 1.69 20.90
CA LEU A 167 -7.21 1.24 19.99
C LEU A 167 -5.80 1.50 20.52
N ALA A 168 -5.54 2.68 21.09
CA ALA A 168 -4.28 2.99 21.76
C ALA A 168 -4.05 2.10 22.99
N ALA A 169 -5.14 1.70 23.68
CA ALA A 169 -5.11 0.78 24.81
C ALA A 169 -5.08 -0.71 24.40
N GLY A 170 -5.15 -1.03 23.10
CA GLY A 170 -5.18 -2.42 22.61
C GLY A 170 -6.48 -3.18 22.91
N GLN A 171 -7.56 -2.51 23.27
CA GLN A 171 -8.88 -3.10 23.53
C GLN A 171 -9.66 -3.37 22.24
N VAL A 172 -9.38 -2.58 21.21
CA VAL A 172 -9.86 -2.80 19.85
C VAL A 172 -8.65 -3.11 18.99
N HIS A 173 -8.72 -4.22 18.27
CA HIS A 173 -7.74 -4.54 17.25
C HIS A 173 -8.39 -4.29 15.90
N TYR A 174 -7.76 -3.49 15.05
CA TYR A 174 -8.03 -3.64 13.63
C TYR A 174 -7.72 -5.10 13.28
N GLN A 175 -8.51 -5.70 12.40
CA GLN A 175 -8.00 -6.84 11.65
C GLN A 175 -6.87 -6.28 10.77
N GLU A 176 -5.67 -6.14 11.32
CA GLU A 176 -4.51 -5.51 10.67
C GLU A 176 -4.30 -6.14 9.29
N ALA A 177 -4.50 -7.46 9.20
CA ALA A 177 -4.46 -8.17 7.95
C ALA A 177 -5.51 -7.73 6.93
N TRP A 178 -6.75 -7.51 7.37
CA TRP A 178 -7.82 -7.00 6.51
C TRP A 178 -7.54 -5.56 6.09
N LEU A 179 -7.19 -4.68 7.03
CA LEU A 179 -6.87 -3.27 6.74
C LEU A 179 -5.69 -3.13 5.78
N LEU A 180 -4.60 -3.89 6.00
CA LEU A 180 -3.44 -3.84 5.12
C LEU A 180 -3.73 -4.44 3.75
N THR A 181 -4.58 -5.47 3.67
CA THR A 181 -5.07 -6.01 2.39
C THR A 181 -5.88 -4.94 1.67
N GLU A 182 -6.87 -4.35 2.35
CA GLU A 182 -7.72 -3.32 1.79
C GLU A 182 -6.91 -2.09 1.36
N LEU A 183 -5.93 -1.62 2.15
CA LEU A 183 -5.05 -0.52 1.78
C LEU A 183 -4.15 -0.84 0.57
N LEU A 184 -3.75 -2.10 0.40
CA LEU A 184 -2.96 -2.55 -0.76
C LEU A 184 -3.81 -2.71 -2.02
N GLU A 185 -5.07 -3.14 -1.86
CA GLU A 185 -6.01 -3.42 -2.96
C GLU A 185 -6.79 -2.17 -3.41
N SER A 186 -7.21 -1.32 -2.47
CA SER A 186 -7.93 -0.06 -2.72
C SER A 186 -7.06 1.07 -3.25
N ARG A 187 -5.72 0.94 -3.16
CA ARG A 187 -4.79 1.81 -3.90
C ARG A 187 -4.88 1.48 -5.38
N SER A 188 -5.87 2.09 -6.04
CA SER A 188 -5.92 2.18 -7.50
C SER A 188 -4.58 2.70 -8.02
N LEU A 189 -4.05 2.02 -9.05
CA LEU A 189 -2.86 2.44 -9.79
C LEU A 189 -3.01 3.93 -10.12
N PRO A 190 -2.25 4.84 -9.49
CA PRO A 190 -2.28 6.22 -9.93
C PRO A 190 -1.62 6.19 -11.31
N ALA A 191 -2.40 6.48 -12.35
CA ALA A 191 -1.87 6.61 -13.69
C ALA A 191 -0.74 7.65 -13.65
N GLY A 192 0.51 7.18 -13.81
CA GLY A 192 1.67 8.05 -13.85
C GLY A 192 2.36 8.36 -12.51
N LEU A 193 2.13 7.60 -11.43
CA LEU A 193 3.08 7.67 -10.32
C LEU A 193 4.39 7.03 -10.79
N ASP A 194 5.39 7.88 -11.05
CA ASP A 194 6.79 7.51 -10.99
C ASP A 194 6.96 6.58 -9.80
N ALA A 195 7.33 5.32 -10.05
CA ALA A 195 7.68 4.34 -9.02
C ALA A 195 8.94 4.75 -8.22
N SER A 196 9.32 6.03 -8.29
CA SER A 196 10.18 6.68 -7.33
C SER A 196 9.44 6.74 -5.98
N ASN A 197 9.81 5.80 -5.10
CA ASN A 197 9.39 5.74 -3.70
C ASN A 197 9.24 7.16 -3.10
N GLY A 198 7.98 7.58 -2.90
CA GLY A 198 7.37 8.57 -1.98
C GLY A 198 8.23 9.63 -1.27
N VAL A 199 9.34 10.07 -1.84
CA VAL A 199 10.04 11.27 -1.40
C VAL A 199 9.53 12.37 -2.32
N SER A 200 8.43 13.02 -1.92
CA SER A 200 8.03 14.28 -2.52
C SER A 200 9.29 15.15 -2.66
N SER A 201 9.51 15.68 -3.86
CA SER A 201 10.62 16.57 -4.21
C SER A 201 10.59 17.91 -3.44
N SER A 202 9.82 18.02 -2.35
CA SER A 202 9.73 19.16 -1.44
C SER A 202 11.03 19.44 -0.67
N GLY A 203 12.09 18.65 -0.90
CA GLY A 203 13.44 19.12 -0.63
C GLY A 203 13.77 20.28 -1.55
N ARG A 204 13.58 21.51 -1.06
CA ARG A 204 14.16 22.77 -1.56
C ARG A 204 15.71 22.72 -1.47
N GLY A 205 16.30 21.67 -2.02
CA GLY A 205 17.73 21.46 -2.18
C GLY A 205 18.15 22.00 -3.53
N MET A 206 19.37 22.53 -3.58
CA MET A 206 20.12 22.97 -4.77
C MET A 206 19.59 22.33 -6.07
N ARG A 207 19.02 23.15 -6.98
CA ARG A 207 18.73 22.74 -8.37
C ARG A 207 20.08 22.45 -9.03
N LEU A 208 20.56 21.23 -8.87
CA LEU A 208 21.96 20.88 -9.14
C LEU A 208 22.29 20.81 -10.63
N ALA A 209 21.30 20.76 -11.52
CA ALA A 209 21.49 20.93 -12.96
C ALA A 209 20.15 21.06 -13.69
N ASP A 210 20.20 21.71 -14.85
CA ASP A 210 19.20 21.60 -15.90
C ASP A 210 19.05 20.12 -16.34
N PRO A 211 17.82 19.57 -16.47
CA PRO A 211 17.58 18.25 -17.05
C PRO A 211 18.36 17.96 -18.35
N MET A 212 18.56 18.96 -19.21
CA MET A 212 19.36 18.80 -20.43
C MET A 212 20.83 18.47 -20.13
N ALA A 213 21.42 19.13 -19.13
CA ALA A 213 22.80 18.89 -18.72
C ALA A 213 23.00 17.49 -18.08
N LEU A 214 21.99 16.98 -17.37
CA LEU A 214 22.00 15.60 -16.88
C LEU A 214 21.89 14.59 -18.02
N THR A 215 21.11 14.92 -19.04
CA THR A 215 20.97 14.09 -20.24
C THR A 215 22.31 13.99 -20.98
N ALA A 216 23.06 15.09 -21.06
CA ALA A 216 24.39 15.11 -21.67
C ALA A 216 25.36 14.06 -21.06
N LEU A 217 25.32 13.86 -19.74
CA LEU A 217 26.14 12.84 -19.06
C LEU A 217 25.83 11.41 -19.52
N VAL A 218 24.61 11.16 -19.99
CA VAL A 218 24.12 9.85 -20.39
C VAL A 218 23.81 9.75 -21.89
N THR A 219 24.21 10.73 -22.68
CA THR A 219 24.11 10.68 -24.14
C THR A 219 25.36 9.96 -24.69
N PRO A 220 25.20 8.83 -25.40
CA PRO A 220 26.31 8.15 -26.05
C PRO A 220 27.00 9.07 -27.07
N ASP A 221 28.32 8.91 -27.22
CA ASP A 221 29.15 9.62 -28.20
C ASP A 221 29.27 11.14 -28.00
N LEU A 222 28.63 11.71 -26.96
CA LEU A 222 28.78 13.12 -26.65
C LEU A 222 30.23 13.43 -26.21
N PRO A 223 30.91 14.40 -26.84
CA PRO A 223 32.25 14.80 -26.43
C PRO A 223 32.28 15.31 -24.98
N MET A 224 33.35 15.02 -24.24
CA MET A 224 33.48 15.47 -22.85
C MET A 224 33.49 17.01 -22.71
N ALA A 225 33.93 17.72 -23.76
CA ALA A 225 33.92 19.18 -23.83
C ALA A 225 32.51 19.79 -23.81
N GLU A 226 31.50 19.04 -24.26
CA GLU A 226 30.10 19.49 -24.28
C GLU A 226 29.38 19.24 -22.95
N VAL A 227 29.97 18.44 -22.06
CA VAL A 227 29.46 18.25 -20.70
C VAL A 227 29.90 19.42 -19.83
N PRO A 228 29.01 20.06 -19.04
CA PRO A 228 29.40 21.11 -18.12
C PRO A 228 30.52 20.66 -17.16
N GLY A 229 31.57 21.47 -17.01
CA GLY A 229 32.74 21.11 -16.19
C GLY A 229 32.39 20.78 -14.74
N SER A 230 31.42 21.49 -14.17
CA SER A 230 30.89 21.22 -12.83
C SER A 230 30.30 19.81 -12.71
N LEU A 231 29.63 19.29 -13.75
CA LEU A 231 29.08 17.93 -13.78
C LEU A 231 30.16 16.86 -13.94
N CYS A 232 31.21 17.11 -14.72
CA CYS A 232 32.36 16.21 -14.81
C CYS A 232 33.05 16.05 -13.45
N TRP A 233 33.35 17.17 -12.79
CA TRP A 233 33.93 17.19 -11.45
C TRP A 233 33.04 16.53 -10.42
N LEU A 234 31.73 16.79 -10.46
CA LEU A 234 30.81 16.20 -9.53
C LEU A 234 30.66 14.68 -9.73
N SER A 235 30.71 14.22 -10.98
CA SER A 235 30.75 12.79 -11.31
C SER A 235 32.02 12.14 -10.77
N PHE A 236 33.18 12.80 -10.91
CA PHE A 236 34.44 12.34 -10.34
C PHE A 236 34.38 12.23 -8.81
N LEU A 237 33.89 13.26 -8.13
CA LEU A 237 33.70 13.26 -6.67
C LEU A 237 32.71 12.17 -6.22
N MET A 238 31.64 11.94 -6.98
CA MET A 238 30.69 10.86 -6.74
C MET A 238 31.37 9.48 -6.85
N THR A 239 32.23 9.28 -7.85
CA THR A 239 33.04 8.06 -8.02
C THR A 239 33.98 7.85 -6.83
N LEU A 240 34.73 8.87 -6.41
CA LEU A 240 35.60 8.79 -5.25
C LEU A 240 34.83 8.48 -3.95
N PHE A 241 33.67 9.14 -3.76
CA PHE A 241 32.80 8.88 -2.62
C PHE A 241 32.26 7.44 -2.63
N TYR A 242 31.90 6.90 -3.80
CA TYR A 242 31.50 5.51 -3.96
C TYR A 242 32.62 4.54 -3.56
N TRP A 243 33.86 4.86 -3.94
CA TRP A 243 35.08 4.12 -3.56
C TRP A 243 35.61 4.43 -2.16
N ASN A 244 34.77 4.98 -1.29
CA ASN A 244 35.04 5.23 0.14
C ASN A 244 36.08 6.31 0.45
N VAL A 245 36.35 7.26 -0.45
CA VAL A 245 37.10 8.45 -0.06
C VAL A 245 36.25 9.29 0.92
N PRO A 246 36.75 9.60 2.14
CA PRO A 246 35.96 10.32 3.14
C PRO A 246 35.53 11.71 2.66
N LEU A 247 34.31 12.13 2.98
CA LEU A 247 33.81 13.47 2.63
C LEU A 247 34.66 14.61 3.22
N SER A 248 35.31 14.39 4.36
CA SER A 248 36.24 15.35 4.95
C SER A 248 37.51 15.52 4.11
N VAL A 249 37.99 14.45 3.49
CA VAL A 249 39.13 14.47 2.56
C VAL A 249 38.73 15.17 1.27
N LEU A 250 37.59 14.78 0.68
CA LEU A 250 37.06 15.43 -0.53
C LEU A 250 36.81 16.93 -0.31
N GLY A 251 36.20 17.30 0.83
CA GLY A 251 35.97 18.70 1.19
C GLY A 251 37.28 19.49 1.30
N ARG A 252 38.31 18.91 1.92
CA ARG A 252 39.63 19.52 2.01
C ARG A 252 40.27 19.73 0.63
N TRP A 253 40.22 18.72 -0.25
CA TRP A 253 40.74 18.83 -1.62
C TRP A 253 40.02 19.92 -2.41
N CYS A 254 38.71 20.04 -2.25
CA CYS A 254 37.88 21.03 -2.92
C CYS A 254 37.85 22.41 -2.26
N GLY A 255 38.46 22.60 -1.08
CA GLY A 255 38.35 23.85 -0.33
C GLY A 255 36.93 24.18 0.15
N VAL A 256 36.04 23.18 0.30
CA VAL A 256 34.65 23.38 0.73
C VAL A 256 34.27 22.47 1.89
N HIS A 257 33.19 22.80 2.59
CA HIS A 257 32.71 21.95 3.67
C HIS A 257 32.22 20.58 3.16
N GLN A 258 32.44 19.51 3.94
CA GLN A 258 32.07 18.14 3.60
C GLN A 258 30.59 17.96 3.22
N THR A 259 29.70 18.79 3.79
CA THR A 259 28.27 18.77 3.46
C THR A 259 27.98 19.29 2.07
N THR A 260 28.79 20.21 1.54
CA THR A 260 28.66 20.74 0.19
C THR A 260 28.95 19.64 -0.83
N ILE A 261 30.05 18.91 -0.64
CA ILE A 261 30.37 17.72 -1.46
C ILE A 261 29.23 16.69 -1.39
N PHE A 262 28.79 16.34 -0.19
CA PHE A 262 27.71 15.36 -0.01
C PHE A 262 26.42 15.77 -0.71
N ARG A 263 25.99 17.03 -0.56
CA ARG A 263 24.79 17.57 -1.23
C ARG A 263 24.93 17.49 -2.74
N GLY A 264 26.10 17.84 -3.27
CA GLY A 264 26.40 17.74 -4.69
C GLY A 264 26.27 16.30 -5.21
N VAL A 265 27.06 15.36 -4.66
CA VAL A 265 27.11 13.97 -5.18
C VAL A 265 25.76 13.26 -5.03
N VAL A 266 25.05 13.49 -3.92
CA VAL A 266 23.69 12.95 -3.73
C VAL A 266 22.70 13.59 -4.69
N GLY A 267 22.76 14.91 -4.88
CA GLY A 267 21.84 15.58 -5.79
C GLY A 267 22.07 15.18 -7.26
N LEU A 268 23.32 14.99 -7.68
CA LEU A 268 23.63 14.40 -8.99
C LEU A 268 23.03 13.00 -9.14
N ALA A 269 23.25 12.12 -8.15
CA ALA A 269 22.65 10.79 -8.16
C ALA A 269 21.11 10.82 -8.19
N MET A 270 20.48 11.76 -7.49
CA MET A 270 19.02 11.91 -7.52
C MET A 270 18.52 12.43 -8.87
N GLY A 271 19.30 13.27 -9.55
CA GLY A 271 18.98 13.75 -10.91
C GLY A 271 19.15 12.66 -11.96
N LEU A 272 20.16 11.80 -11.83
CA LEU A 272 20.41 10.67 -12.75
C LEU A 272 19.45 9.49 -12.51
N TRP A 273 18.98 9.30 -11.27
CA TRP A 273 18.17 8.13 -10.91
C TRP A 273 16.90 7.97 -11.75
N PRO A 274 16.09 9.00 -12.05
CA PRO A 274 14.94 8.89 -12.94
C PRO A 274 15.29 8.26 -14.29
N LEU A 275 16.33 8.76 -14.97
CA LEU A 275 16.79 8.26 -16.28
C LEU A 275 17.21 6.78 -16.19
N VAL A 276 18.03 6.44 -15.20
CA VAL A 276 18.48 5.06 -14.97
C VAL A 276 17.30 4.15 -14.64
N SER A 277 16.40 4.58 -13.77
CA SER A 277 15.23 3.81 -13.35
C SER A 277 14.23 3.60 -14.47
N GLN A 278 14.10 4.56 -15.39
CA GLN A 278 13.29 4.43 -16.59
C GLN A 278 13.83 3.33 -17.50
N TRP A 279 15.14 3.33 -17.79
CA TRP A 279 15.75 2.28 -18.61
C TRP A 279 15.59 0.89 -17.97
N LEU A 280 15.79 0.79 -16.65
CA LEU A 280 15.56 -0.45 -15.91
C LEU A 280 14.10 -0.90 -16.04
N GLY A 281 13.15 0.02 -15.85
CA GLY A 281 11.71 -0.24 -15.95
C GLY A 281 11.27 -0.68 -17.35
N GLU A 282 11.82 -0.10 -18.41
CA GLU A 282 11.46 -0.41 -19.80
C GLU A 282 12.13 -1.71 -20.29
N ARG A 283 13.43 -1.86 -20.01
CA ARG A 283 14.27 -2.88 -20.65
C ARG A 283 14.39 -4.17 -19.84
N VAL A 284 14.33 -4.12 -18.50
CA VAL A 284 14.43 -5.32 -17.65
C VAL A 284 13.08 -6.02 -17.54
N LYS A 285 13.00 -7.34 -17.79
CA LYS A 285 11.73 -8.07 -17.84
C LYS A 285 11.29 -8.68 -16.50
N ALA A 286 12.22 -9.06 -15.63
CA ALA A 286 11.95 -9.59 -14.30
C ALA A 286 11.08 -10.86 -14.29
N HIS A 287 11.19 -11.72 -15.31
CA HIS A 287 10.45 -13.00 -15.35
C HIS A 287 10.98 -14.02 -14.35
N MET A 288 12.29 -13.95 -14.07
CA MET A 288 12.97 -14.74 -13.06
C MET A 288 13.83 -13.78 -12.26
N VAL A 289 13.69 -13.79 -10.94
CA VAL A 289 14.38 -12.82 -10.08
C VAL A 289 15.02 -13.50 -8.88
N TYR A 290 16.16 -12.97 -8.45
CA TYR A 290 16.68 -13.18 -7.11
C TYR A 290 16.01 -12.18 -6.17
N VAL A 291 15.64 -12.62 -4.97
CA VAL A 291 15.16 -11.74 -3.90
C VAL A 291 15.93 -12.05 -2.63
N ASP A 292 16.50 -11.02 -2.04
CA ASP A 292 17.22 -11.08 -0.77
C ASP A 292 17.22 -9.69 -0.12
N GLU A 293 17.59 -9.61 1.16
CA GLU A 293 17.58 -8.38 1.93
C GLU A 293 18.86 -8.16 2.74
N LYS A 294 19.35 -6.91 2.75
CA LYS A 294 20.46 -6.49 3.61
C LYS A 294 19.97 -5.69 4.81
N TRP A 295 20.48 -6.00 5.99
CA TRP A 295 20.07 -5.33 7.22
C TRP A 295 20.94 -4.10 7.45
N LEU A 296 20.30 -2.97 7.68
CA LEU A 296 20.92 -1.66 7.85
C LEU A 296 20.52 -1.09 9.21
N LYS A 297 21.46 -0.49 9.93
CA LYS A 297 21.19 0.17 11.21
C LYS A 297 21.03 1.67 10.97
N ILE A 298 19.84 2.20 11.23
CA ILE A 298 19.49 3.62 11.06
C ILE A 298 19.00 4.15 12.41
N ARG A 299 19.74 5.08 13.03
CA ARG A 299 19.44 5.61 14.38
C ARG A 299 19.14 4.51 15.40
N GLY A 300 19.98 3.48 15.44
CA GLY A 300 19.82 2.37 16.38
C GLY A 300 18.74 1.35 16.02
N ARG A 301 17.89 1.60 15.01
CA ARG A 301 16.83 0.68 14.58
C ARG A 301 17.27 -0.10 13.34
N TRP A 302 16.94 -1.39 13.31
CA TRP A 302 17.14 -2.22 12.13
C TRP A 302 16.12 -1.86 11.04
N GLN A 303 16.61 -1.79 9.82
CA GLN A 303 15.86 -1.62 8.59
C GLN A 303 16.35 -2.67 7.59
N TYR A 304 15.51 -3.04 6.65
CA TYR A 304 15.75 -4.13 5.71
C TYR A 304 15.67 -3.58 4.30
N TRP A 305 16.81 -3.62 3.61
CA TRP A 305 16.90 -3.21 2.21
C TRP A 305 16.67 -4.43 1.32
N PHE A 306 15.43 -4.59 0.87
CA PHE A 306 15.02 -5.60 -0.09
C PHE A 306 15.52 -5.23 -1.48
N VAL A 307 16.12 -6.19 -2.15
CA VAL A 307 16.56 -6.04 -3.55
C VAL A 307 16.00 -7.19 -4.36
N VAL A 308 15.35 -6.84 -5.47
CA VAL A 308 14.86 -7.77 -6.49
C VAL A 308 15.76 -7.61 -7.71
N LEU A 309 16.55 -8.64 -8.01
CA LEU A 309 17.52 -8.64 -9.10
C LEU A 309 17.04 -9.54 -10.23
N ASP A 310 16.98 -9.06 -11.46
CA ASP A 310 16.62 -9.87 -12.61
C ASP A 310 17.74 -10.87 -12.94
N VAL A 311 17.39 -12.14 -13.16
CA VAL A 311 18.39 -13.19 -13.36
C VAL A 311 19.14 -13.04 -14.69
N PRO A 312 18.48 -12.87 -15.85
CA PRO A 312 19.18 -12.71 -17.12
C PRO A 312 20.11 -11.49 -17.20
N THR A 313 19.70 -10.36 -16.64
CA THR A 313 20.44 -9.10 -16.75
C THR A 313 21.34 -8.78 -15.55
N GLU A 314 21.13 -9.47 -14.43
CA GLU A 314 21.76 -9.16 -13.13
C GLU A 314 21.58 -7.71 -12.67
N LEU A 315 20.52 -7.04 -13.14
CA LEU A 315 20.19 -5.67 -12.82
C LEU A 315 19.08 -5.58 -11.76
N PRO A 316 19.13 -4.57 -10.87
CA PRO A 316 18.10 -4.35 -9.86
C PRO A 316 16.81 -3.86 -10.52
N VAL A 317 15.73 -4.61 -10.36
CA VAL A 317 14.37 -4.26 -10.80
C VAL A 317 13.69 -3.38 -9.76
N LEU A 318 13.88 -3.71 -8.49
CA LEU A 318 13.27 -3.03 -7.36
C LEU A 318 14.23 -3.02 -6.17
N ALA A 319 14.27 -1.91 -5.47
CA ALA A 319 15.02 -1.72 -4.24
C ALA A 319 14.14 -0.97 -3.23
N ALA A 320 13.84 -1.61 -2.10
CA ALA A 320 12.91 -1.07 -1.09
C ALA A 320 13.51 -1.16 0.31
N LEU A 321 13.48 -0.06 1.05
CA LEU A 321 13.94 0.01 2.43
C LEU A 321 12.73 -0.03 3.37
N LEU A 322 12.59 -1.12 4.13
CA LEU A 322 11.41 -1.41 4.95
C LEU A 322 11.79 -1.69 6.42
N PRO A 323 10.91 -1.40 7.38
CA PRO A 323 11.20 -1.58 8.81
C PRO A 323 11.07 -3.03 9.30
N SER A 324 10.57 -3.95 8.47
CA SER A 324 10.37 -5.35 8.84
C SER A 324 10.60 -6.30 7.67
N ARG A 325 10.71 -7.61 8.00
CA ARG A 325 10.73 -8.73 7.03
C ARG A 325 9.48 -9.59 7.11
N SER A 326 8.37 -8.99 7.55
CA SER A 326 7.11 -9.70 7.71
C SER A 326 6.51 -10.07 6.36
N GLN A 327 5.48 -10.91 6.39
CA GLN A 327 4.66 -11.18 5.19
C GLN A 327 4.14 -9.89 4.53
N TRP A 328 3.83 -8.85 5.33
CA TRP A 328 3.34 -7.56 4.82
C TRP A 328 4.42 -6.77 4.10
N ALA A 329 5.66 -6.82 4.59
CA ALA A 329 6.80 -6.24 3.88
C ALA A 329 6.97 -6.90 2.51
N CYS A 330 6.91 -8.24 2.45
CA CYS A 330 6.99 -8.97 1.19
C CYS A 330 5.79 -8.71 0.27
N ARG A 331 4.56 -8.62 0.79
CA ARG A 331 3.37 -8.21 0.01
C ARG A 331 3.53 -6.81 -0.57
N TRP A 332 4.10 -5.89 0.20
CA TRP A 332 4.40 -4.54 -0.27
C TRP A 332 5.41 -4.54 -1.42
N VAL A 333 6.52 -5.29 -1.30
CA VAL A 333 7.49 -5.49 -2.40
C VAL A 333 6.80 -6.09 -3.62
N GLY A 334 5.97 -7.11 -3.43
CA GLY A 334 5.15 -7.72 -4.48
C GLY A 334 4.17 -6.76 -5.16
N TRP A 335 3.53 -5.91 -4.37
CA TRP A 335 2.66 -4.84 -4.88
C TRP A 335 3.47 -3.83 -5.71
N GLN A 336 4.64 -3.38 -5.26
CA GLN A 336 5.51 -2.48 -6.03
C GLN A 336 5.94 -3.10 -7.36
N LEU A 337 6.29 -4.38 -7.38
CA LEU A 337 6.58 -5.12 -8.61
C LEU A 337 5.38 -5.16 -9.58
N ARG A 338 4.15 -5.35 -9.06
CA ARG A 338 2.92 -5.28 -9.86
C ARG A 338 2.69 -3.88 -10.44
N GLN A 339 2.96 -2.82 -9.68
CA GLN A 339 2.89 -1.43 -10.18
C GLN A 339 3.87 -1.20 -11.34
N LEU A 340 5.06 -1.79 -11.27
CA LEU A 340 6.06 -1.77 -12.36
C LEU A 340 5.69 -2.68 -13.55
N LYS A 341 4.54 -3.38 -13.50
CA LYS A 341 4.14 -4.42 -14.46
C LYS A 341 5.19 -5.55 -14.59
N LYS A 342 5.90 -5.84 -13.49
CA LYS A 342 6.96 -6.85 -13.38
C LYS A 342 6.50 -7.98 -12.46
N VAL A 343 5.70 -8.91 -12.96
CA VAL A 343 5.27 -10.07 -12.16
C VAL A 343 6.19 -11.26 -12.43
N PRO A 344 7.08 -11.61 -11.47
CA PRO A 344 8.00 -12.72 -11.67
C PRO A 344 7.26 -14.06 -11.69
N LYS A 345 7.69 -14.95 -12.59
CA LYS A 345 7.21 -16.34 -12.65
C LYS A 345 8.05 -17.27 -11.78
N VAL A 346 9.28 -16.90 -11.49
CA VAL A 346 10.22 -17.66 -10.67
C VAL A 346 10.91 -16.73 -9.68
N LEU A 347 10.87 -17.09 -8.39
CA LEU A 347 11.60 -16.41 -7.32
C LEU A 347 12.73 -17.32 -6.82
N ILE A 348 13.94 -16.78 -6.75
CA ILE A 348 15.11 -17.48 -6.20
C ILE A 348 15.53 -16.77 -4.92
N THR A 349 15.46 -17.47 -3.79
CA THR A 349 15.61 -16.85 -2.45
C THR A 349 16.45 -17.70 -1.50
N ASP A 350 16.82 -17.12 -0.35
CA ASP A 350 17.49 -17.80 0.76
C ASP A 350 16.54 -18.71 1.58
N GLY A 351 15.23 -18.56 1.41
CA GLY A 351 14.20 -19.36 2.07
C GLY A 351 13.49 -18.68 3.25
N LEU A 352 13.56 -17.34 3.38
CA LEU A 352 12.68 -16.62 4.28
C LEU A 352 11.19 -16.91 3.94
N ARG A 353 10.43 -17.44 4.91
CA ARG A 353 9.02 -17.86 4.73
C ARG A 353 8.14 -16.73 4.17
N ALA A 354 8.40 -15.47 4.57
CA ALA A 354 7.64 -14.31 4.14
C ALA A 354 7.70 -14.08 2.62
N TYR A 355 8.73 -14.58 1.92
CA TYR A 355 8.82 -14.42 0.46
C TYR A 355 7.67 -15.09 -0.28
N ALA A 356 7.02 -16.11 0.28
CA ALA A 356 5.83 -16.74 -0.30
C ALA A 356 4.70 -15.74 -0.64
N TYR A 357 4.68 -14.59 0.02
CA TYR A 357 3.68 -13.55 -0.20
C TYR A 357 4.09 -12.46 -1.19
N LEU A 358 5.32 -12.51 -1.73
CA LEU A 358 5.84 -11.52 -2.67
C LEU A 358 5.19 -11.65 -4.06
N ALA A 359 5.10 -12.87 -4.59
CA ALA A 359 4.43 -13.13 -5.86
C ALA A 359 3.62 -14.42 -5.77
N PRO A 360 2.37 -14.35 -5.27
CA PRO A 360 1.49 -15.52 -5.22
C PRO A 360 1.38 -16.19 -6.59
N GLY A 361 1.65 -17.50 -6.64
CA GLY A 361 1.64 -18.29 -7.87
C GLY A 361 2.98 -18.36 -8.62
N ALA A 362 4.01 -17.60 -8.20
CA ALA A 362 5.37 -17.79 -8.72
C ALA A 362 5.94 -19.13 -8.26
N GLN A 363 6.83 -19.72 -9.06
CA GLN A 363 7.62 -20.88 -8.63
C GLN A 363 8.73 -20.41 -7.70
N HIS A 364 8.73 -20.92 -6.46
CA HIS A 364 9.78 -20.65 -5.49
C HIS A 364 10.91 -21.66 -5.61
N VAL A 365 12.13 -21.16 -5.78
CA VAL A 365 13.35 -21.94 -5.86
C VAL A 365 14.28 -21.51 -4.73
N LEU A 366 14.74 -22.48 -3.95
CA LEU A 366 15.68 -22.22 -2.85
C LEU A 366 17.11 -22.28 -3.35
N CYS A 367 17.92 -21.34 -2.89
CA CYS A 367 19.34 -21.28 -3.22
C CYS A 367 20.09 -22.49 -2.61
N HIS A 368 20.86 -23.21 -3.44
CA HIS A 368 21.65 -24.36 -2.99
C HIS A 368 22.80 -23.94 -2.07
N PHE A 369 23.38 -22.77 -2.28
CA PHE A 369 24.46 -22.25 -1.44
C PHE A 369 23.96 -22.01 0.00
N HIS A 370 22.85 -21.27 0.15
CA HIS A 370 22.23 -21.04 1.46
C HIS A 370 21.76 -22.35 2.10
N HIS A 371 21.24 -23.30 1.32
CA HIS A 371 20.93 -24.63 1.83
C HIS A 371 22.17 -25.35 2.39
N GLN A 372 23.31 -25.32 1.69
CA GLN A 372 24.57 -25.93 2.15
C GLN A 372 25.17 -25.25 3.38
N GLN A 373 25.02 -23.92 3.50
CA GLN A 373 25.37 -23.19 4.71
C GLN A 373 24.46 -23.59 5.87
N GLY A 374 23.15 -23.66 5.63
CA GLY A 374 22.14 -24.10 6.59
C GLY A 374 22.42 -25.49 7.14
N VAL A 375 22.89 -26.44 6.32
CA VAL A 375 23.36 -27.76 6.78
C VAL A 375 24.46 -27.64 7.83
N THR A 376 25.46 -26.79 7.58
CA THR A 376 26.60 -26.63 8.49
C THR A 376 26.15 -26.03 9.81
N HIS A 377 25.35 -24.96 9.75
CA HIS A 377 24.82 -24.29 10.93
C HIS A 377 23.91 -25.20 11.76
N TRP A 378 23.00 -25.93 11.11
CA TRP A 378 22.10 -26.86 11.79
C TRP A 378 22.89 -27.93 12.56
N LEU A 379 23.92 -28.52 11.95
CA LEU A 379 24.77 -29.51 12.61
C LEU A 379 25.54 -28.93 13.81
N GLN A 380 26.11 -27.74 13.66
CA GLN A 380 26.81 -27.05 14.76
C GLN A 380 25.89 -26.72 15.95
N GLN A 381 24.59 -26.56 15.71
CA GLN A 381 23.61 -26.31 16.78
C GLN A 381 23.13 -27.58 17.49
N HIS A 382 23.21 -28.75 16.84
CA HIS A 382 22.62 -30.00 17.35
C HIS A 382 23.66 -31.02 17.83
N PHE A 383 24.93 -30.85 17.47
CA PHE A 383 26.03 -31.75 17.86
C PHE A 383 27.17 -30.98 18.51
N LYS A 384 27.92 -31.64 19.39
CA LYS A 384 28.97 -31.00 20.18
C LYS A 384 30.36 -31.27 19.63
N THR A 385 30.55 -32.41 18.96
CA THR A 385 31.88 -32.85 18.51
C THR A 385 31.99 -32.87 16.99
N ASP A 386 33.19 -32.59 16.47
CA ASP A 386 33.45 -32.66 15.03
C ASP A 386 33.27 -34.09 14.48
N ALA A 387 33.54 -35.11 15.30
CA ALA A 387 33.37 -36.51 14.94
C ALA A 387 31.90 -36.84 14.62
N GLU A 388 30.96 -36.38 15.45
CA GLU A 388 29.51 -36.51 15.21
C GLU A 388 29.06 -35.75 13.96
N ILE A 389 29.68 -34.61 13.67
CA ILE A 389 29.29 -33.71 12.58
C ILE A 389 29.77 -34.21 11.22
N ASN A 390 30.99 -34.74 11.13
CA ASN A 390 31.69 -34.93 9.85
C ASN A 390 30.96 -35.86 8.87
N ALA A 391 30.53 -37.04 9.33
CA ALA A 391 29.86 -38.02 8.47
C ALA A 391 28.46 -37.55 8.00
N PRO A 392 27.56 -37.07 8.89
CA PRO A 392 26.29 -36.47 8.47
C PRO A 392 26.46 -35.26 7.55
N LYS A 393 27.39 -34.34 7.87
CA LYS A 393 27.67 -33.14 7.06
C LYS A 393 27.99 -33.48 5.61
N LEU A 394 28.88 -34.45 5.40
CA LEU A 394 29.27 -34.87 4.07
C LEU A 394 28.08 -35.43 3.28
N ALA A 395 27.27 -36.28 3.91
CA ALA A 395 26.10 -36.89 3.27
C ALA A 395 24.99 -35.85 2.97
N MET A 396 24.71 -34.96 3.93
CA MET A 396 23.71 -33.89 3.79
C MET A 396 24.11 -32.90 2.70
N LYS A 397 25.37 -32.44 2.66
CA LYS A 397 25.85 -31.52 1.59
C LYS A 397 25.85 -32.17 0.21
N ARG A 398 26.14 -33.47 0.13
CA ARG A 398 26.08 -34.24 -1.12
C ARG A 398 24.67 -34.38 -1.68
N LEU A 399 23.60 -34.08 -0.92
CA LEU A 399 22.22 -34.23 -1.38
C LEU A 399 21.97 -33.56 -2.74
N LEU A 400 22.35 -32.28 -2.87
CA LEU A 400 22.13 -31.47 -4.08
C LEU A 400 23.33 -31.44 -5.04
N GLN A 401 24.45 -32.09 -4.70
CA GLN A 401 25.65 -32.17 -5.54
C GLN A 401 25.47 -33.21 -6.65
N THR A 402 24.54 -32.95 -7.57
CA THR A 402 24.23 -33.78 -8.74
C THR A 402 23.48 -32.93 -9.78
N ARG A 403 23.45 -33.38 -11.03
CA ARG A 403 22.57 -32.81 -12.08
C ARG A 403 21.27 -33.60 -12.24
N ASP A 404 21.14 -34.75 -11.57
CA ASP A 404 19.99 -35.64 -11.70
C ASP A 404 19.04 -35.54 -10.49
N LYS A 405 17.80 -35.14 -10.76
CA LYS A 405 16.71 -35.04 -9.77
C LYS A 405 16.37 -36.39 -9.15
N ARG A 406 16.47 -37.50 -9.90
CA ARG A 406 16.24 -38.86 -9.36
C ARG A 406 17.30 -39.20 -8.31
N THR A 407 18.56 -38.85 -8.57
CA THR A 407 19.65 -39.02 -7.62
C THR A 407 19.45 -38.23 -6.33
N VAL A 408 18.92 -37.00 -6.39
CA VAL A 408 18.58 -36.23 -5.17
C VAL A 408 17.55 -36.98 -4.31
N ARG A 409 16.45 -37.44 -4.90
CA ARG A 409 15.40 -38.19 -4.18
C ARG A 409 15.95 -39.47 -3.54
N ARG A 410 16.76 -40.24 -4.30
CA ARG A 410 17.42 -41.45 -3.79
C ARG A 410 18.37 -41.15 -2.63
N ARG A 411 19.13 -40.04 -2.70
CA ARG A 411 20.03 -39.62 -1.61
C ARG A 411 19.22 -39.21 -0.37
N LEU A 412 18.09 -38.50 -0.54
CA LEU A 412 17.22 -38.14 0.57
C LEU A 412 16.60 -39.37 1.25
N ALA A 413 16.13 -40.35 0.48
CA ALA A 413 15.60 -41.60 1.02
C ALA A 413 16.65 -42.35 1.87
N ARG A 414 17.90 -42.44 1.40
CA ARG A 414 19.01 -43.02 2.18
C ARG A 414 19.34 -42.21 3.44
N LEU A 415 19.24 -40.89 3.38
CA LEU A 415 19.40 -40.04 4.57
C LEU A 415 18.29 -40.29 5.58
N ARG A 416 17.05 -40.50 5.12
CA ARG A 416 15.90 -40.85 5.97
C ARG A 416 16.10 -42.18 6.70
N GLU A 417 16.57 -43.21 6.00
CA GLU A 417 16.88 -44.52 6.62
C GLU A 417 17.91 -44.40 7.75
N ARG A 418 18.89 -43.49 7.60
CA ARG A 418 19.96 -43.26 8.58
C ARG A 418 19.63 -42.17 9.61
N ALA A 419 18.47 -41.52 9.48
CA ALA A 419 18.19 -40.28 10.18
C ALA A 419 18.15 -40.45 11.71
N ALA A 420 17.52 -41.53 12.19
CA ALA A 420 17.44 -41.85 13.61
C ALA A 420 18.83 -42.15 14.20
N ALA A 421 19.62 -43.00 13.52
CA ALA A 421 20.97 -43.36 13.97
C ALA A 421 21.93 -42.16 13.99
N TRP A 422 21.71 -41.17 13.12
CA TRP A 422 22.51 -39.95 13.06
C TRP A 422 21.92 -38.77 13.82
N GLY A 423 20.76 -38.91 14.46
CA GLY A 423 20.09 -37.80 15.14
C GLY A 423 19.65 -36.66 14.22
N ILE A 424 19.45 -36.91 12.91
CA ILE A 424 19.12 -35.88 11.91
C ILE A 424 17.67 -35.91 11.41
N THR A 425 16.79 -36.67 12.08
CA THR A 425 15.36 -36.77 11.72
C THR A 425 14.69 -35.40 11.50
N PRO A 426 14.84 -34.40 12.39
CA PRO A 426 14.20 -33.09 12.21
C PRO A 426 14.66 -32.37 10.92
N TRP A 427 15.94 -32.50 10.58
CA TRP A 427 16.49 -31.92 9.35
C TRP A 427 15.92 -32.62 8.11
N VAL A 428 15.87 -33.96 8.11
CA VAL A 428 15.33 -34.72 6.98
C VAL A 428 13.88 -34.34 6.71
N THR A 429 13.04 -34.30 7.75
CA THR A 429 11.63 -33.88 7.63
C THR A 429 11.51 -32.47 7.03
N GLN A 430 12.29 -31.52 7.54
CA GLN A 430 12.30 -30.15 7.00
C GLN A 430 12.73 -30.10 5.53
N VAL A 431 13.70 -30.92 5.13
CA VAL A 431 14.19 -30.95 3.74
C VAL A 431 13.23 -31.66 2.81
N GLU A 432 12.51 -32.69 3.26
CA GLU A 432 11.43 -33.32 2.50
C GLU A 432 10.34 -32.30 2.15
N GLU A 433 9.90 -31.50 3.14
CA GLU A 433 8.92 -30.42 2.92
C GLU A 433 9.41 -29.39 1.90
N LYS A 434 10.69 -29.02 1.95
CA LYS A 434 11.30 -28.02 1.06
C LYS A 434 11.79 -28.58 -0.28
N LEU A 435 11.78 -29.91 -0.46
CA LEU A 435 12.35 -30.56 -1.63
C LEU A 435 11.79 -30.04 -2.96
N PRO A 436 10.47 -29.78 -3.11
CA PRO A 436 9.93 -29.22 -4.34
C PRO A 436 10.61 -27.90 -4.77
N GLN A 437 11.01 -27.08 -3.79
CA GLN A 437 11.66 -25.79 -4.04
C GLN A 437 13.18 -25.93 -4.26
N LEU A 438 13.83 -26.94 -3.69
CA LEU A 438 15.27 -27.19 -3.87
C LEU A 438 15.58 -27.91 -5.18
N ILE A 439 14.73 -28.86 -5.58
CA ILE A 439 15.00 -29.76 -6.71
C ILE A 439 14.76 -29.09 -8.07
N GLY A 440 14.06 -27.95 -8.11
CA GLY A 440 13.71 -27.24 -9.34
C GLY A 440 14.92 -26.82 -10.18
N SER A 441 16.00 -26.39 -9.53
CA SER A 441 17.25 -25.94 -10.17
C SER A 441 18.28 -27.06 -10.41
N VAL A 442 18.05 -28.26 -9.87
CA VAL A 442 18.95 -29.41 -10.08
C VAL A 442 18.92 -29.84 -11.54
N GLY A 443 20.07 -29.74 -12.21
CA GLY A 443 20.22 -30.06 -13.64
C GLY A 443 19.56 -29.07 -14.59
N SER A 444 19.03 -27.95 -14.08
CA SER A 444 18.39 -26.94 -14.92
C SER A 444 19.45 -26.07 -15.59
N ILE A 445 19.31 -25.86 -16.90
CA ILE A 445 20.11 -24.88 -17.66
C ILE A 445 19.55 -23.47 -17.46
N ARG A 446 18.23 -23.37 -17.27
CA ARG A 446 17.49 -22.10 -17.20
C ARG A 446 17.44 -21.51 -15.80
N ILE A 447 17.28 -22.35 -14.77
CA ILE A 447 17.12 -21.91 -13.38
C ILE A 447 18.47 -22.08 -12.67
N PRO A 448 19.13 -20.99 -12.27
CA PRO A 448 20.40 -21.09 -11.57
C PRO A 448 20.23 -21.77 -10.21
N SER A 449 21.25 -22.54 -9.83
CA SER A 449 21.29 -23.26 -8.55
C SER A 449 21.70 -22.37 -7.38
N THR A 450 22.27 -21.19 -7.63
CA THR A 450 22.85 -20.30 -6.62
C THR A 450 22.40 -18.86 -6.77
N THR A 451 22.52 -18.08 -5.69
CA THR A 451 22.26 -16.63 -5.64
C THR A 451 23.51 -15.79 -5.91
N ASN A 452 24.49 -16.34 -6.64
CA ASN A 452 25.80 -15.71 -6.78
C ASN A 452 25.73 -14.24 -7.27
N ALA A 453 24.79 -13.91 -8.16
CA ALA A 453 24.62 -12.56 -8.68
C ALA A 453 24.18 -11.56 -7.59
N ILE A 454 23.14 -11.87 -6.83
CA ILE A 454 22.67 -10.98 -5.74
C ILE A 454 23.69 -10.90 -4.58
N GLU A 455 24.45 -11.97 -4.34
CA GLU A 455 25.57 -11.93 -3.39
C GLU A 455 26.74 -11.05 -3.88
N ARG A 456 27.05 -11.04 -5.18
CA ARG A 456 28.03 -10.10 -5.75
C ARG A 456 27.53 -8.67 -5.62
N PHE A 457 26.26 -8.41 -5.91
CA PHE A 457 25.61 -7.11 -5.71
C PHE A 457 25.76 -6.67 -4.25
N PHE A 458 25.41 -7.51 -3.27
CA PHE A 458 25.53 -7.15 -1.86
C PHE A 458 26.97 -7.06 -1.37
N ARG A 459 27.93 -7.76 -1.98
CA ARG A 459 29.37 -7.53 -1.71
C ARG A 459 29.82 -6.17 -2.21
N ALA A 460 29.38 -5.74 -3.39
CA ALA A 460 29.65 -4.38 -3.87
C ALA A 460 29.05 -3.34 -2.93
N PHE A 461 27.79 -3.54 -2.50
CA PHE A 461 27.17 -2.68 -1.51
C PHE A 461 27.91 -2.70 -0.16
N GLN A 462 28.36 -3.84 0.33
CA GLN A 462 29.12 -3.90 1.59
C GLN A 462 30.42 -3.12 1.51
N ARG A 463 31.14 -3.18 0.39
CA ARG A 463 32.33 -2.35 0.17
C ARG A 463 31.97 -0.87 0.25
N PHE A 464 30.92 -0.45 -0.45
CA PHE A 464 30.39 0.92 -0.34
C PHE A 464 29.98 1.25 1.11
N TYR A 465 29.32 0.36 1.81
CA TYR A 465 28.79 0.65 3.14
C TYR A 465 29.86 0.65 4.25
N ALA A 466 30.97 -0.06 4.09
CA ALA A 466 31.94 -0.35 5.15
C ALA A 466 32.50 0.90 5.87
N THR A 467 32.71 2.00 5.15
CA THR A 467 33.28 3.24 5.74
C THR A 467 32.22 4.20 6.27
N ARG A 468 30.94 3.92 5.98
CA ARG A 468 29.79 4.72 6.43
C ARG A 468 29.39 4.19 7.80
N ARG A 469 29.51 4.99 8.87
CA ARG A 469 29.18 4.62 10.26
C ARG A 469 27.66 4.47 10.50
N GLY A 470 26.93 3.89 9.54
CA GLY A 470 25.47 3.86 9.49
C GLY A 470 24.87 5.11 8.86
N PHE A 471 23.57 5.05 8.59
CA PHE A 471 22.82 6.17 8.01
C PHE A 471 22.16 7.02 9.10
N HIS A 472 22.16 8.34 8.90
CA HIS A 472 21.58 9.28 9.87
C HIS A 472 20.05 9.25 9.90
N SER A 473 19.38 8.96 8.78
CA SER A 473 17.91 8.88 8.70
C SER A 473 17.50 7.97 7.55
N VAL A 474 16.23 7.55 7.52
CA VAL A 474 15.67 6.78 6.39
C VAL A 474 15.85 7.54 5.08
N ARG A 475 15.60 8.86 5.10
CA ARG A 475 15.81 9.73 3.93
C ARG A 475 17.27 9.72 3.44
N SER A 476 18.24 9.88 4.35
CA SER A 476 19.67 9.81 3.99
C SER A 476 20.02 8.46 3.39
N ALA A 477 19.57 7.38 4.03
CA ALA A 477 19.78 6.03 3.54
C ALA A 477 19.21 5.83 2.14
N THR A 478 17.97 6.25 1.88
CA THR A 478 17.35 6.16 0.55
C THR A 478 18.15 6.91 -0.51
N CYS A 479 18.64 8.11 -0.20
CA CYS A 479 19.49 8.89 -1.11
C CYS A 479 20.82 8.19 -1.41
N GLU A 480 21.51 7.70 -0.38
CA GLU A 480 22.79 7.03 -0.54
C GLU A 480 22.67 5.65 -1.22
N LEU A 481 21.57 4.92 -0.98
CA LEU A 481 21.25 3.67 -1.68
C LEU A 481 21.00 3.92 -3.17
N ARG A 482 20.32 5.01 -3.54
CA ARG A 482 20.15 5.41 -4.95
C ARG A 482 21.48 5.82 -5.58
N LEU A 483 22.34 6.56 -4.87
CA LEU A 483 23.70 6.85 -5.32
C LEU A 483 24.47 5.56 -5.58
N PHE A 484 24.42 4.61 -4.64
CA PHE A 484 25.01 3.29 -4.83
C PHE A 484 24.49 2.62 -6.10
N LEU A 485 23.17 2.60 -6.32
CA LEU A 485 22.57 1.97 -7.50
C LEU A 485 23.01 2.64 -8.81
N VAL A 486 23.02 3.98 -8.88
CA VAL A 486 23.47 4.73 -10.06
C VAL A 486 24.93 4.37 -10.37
N VAL A 487 25.83 4.48 -9.40
CA VAL A 487 27.25 4.21 -9.67
C VAL A 487 27.48 2.72 -9.96
N TYR A 488 26.81 1.83 -9.23
CA TYR A 488 26.94 0.37 -9.39
C TYR A 488 26.62 -0.08 -10.81
N VAL A 489 25.51 0.38 -11.42
CA VAL A 489 25.12 -0.09 -12.76
C VAL A 489 26.09 0.35 -13.85
N PHE A 490 26.80 1.47 -13.64
CA PHE A 490 27.83 1.98 -14.56
C PHE A 490 29.26 1.50 -14.24
N THR A 491 29.49 0.86 -13.09
CA THR A 491 30.83 0.40 -12.70
C THR A 491 31.19 -0.92 -13.40
N GLN A 492 32.34 -0.96 -14.08
CA GLN A 492 32.89 -2.15 -14.69
C GLN A 492 33.22 -3.22 -13.65
N GLN A 493 32.82 -4.45 -13.93
CA GLN A 493 33.18 -5.59 -13.11
C GLN A 493 34.56 -6.10 -13.50
N ALA A 494 35.45 -6.27 -12.52
CA ALA A 494 36.82 -6.74 -12.75
C ALA A 494 36.92 -8.07 -13.51
N THR A 495 35.90 -8.93 -13.39
CA THR A 495 35.87 -10.25 -14.04
C THR A 495 35.50 -10.20 -15.52
N THR A 496 34.70 -9.22 -15.96
CA THR A 496 34.16 -9.18 -17.32
C THR A 496 34.64 -7.95 -18.11
N GLY A 497 35.15 -6.92 -17.43
CA GLY A 497 35.45 -5.62 -18.01
C GLY A 497 34.21 -4.86 -18.48
N ARG A 498 33.00 -5.33 -18.13
CA ARG A 498 31.72 -4.72 -18.51
C ARG A 498 30.96 -4.27 -17.27
N ALA A 499 30.23 -3.17 -17.41
CA ALA A 499 29.30 -2.69 -16.40
C ALA A 499 27.93 -3.36 -16.57
N PRO A 500 27.16 -3.56 -15.49
CA PRO A 500 25.82 -4.16 -15.56
C PRO A 500 24.88 -3.49 -16.56
N ILE A 501 24.94 -2.16 -16.69
CA ILE A 501 24.04 -1.39 -17.56
C ILE A 501 24.20 -1.74 -19.05
N GLU A 502 25.37 -2.22 -19.48
CA GLU A 502 25.65 -2.58 -20.87
C GLU A 502 24.75 -3.69 -21.40
N VAL A 503 24.19 -4.52 -20.51
CA VAL A 503 23.26 -5.59 -20.91
C VAL A 503 21.98 -5.03 -21.51
N ILE A 504 21.51 -3.88 -21.00
CA ILE A 504 20.27 -3.25 -21.48
C ILE A 504 20.54 -2.00 -22.32
N VAL A 505 21.70 -1.36 -22.19
CA VAL A 505 22.14 -0.20 -22.97
C VAL A 505 23.55 -0.49 -23.51
N PRO A 506 23.69 -1.23 -24.63
CA PRO A 506 25.00 -1.64 -25.16
C PRO A 506 25.95 -0.46 -25.44
N GLU A 507 25.40 0.68 -25.81
CA GLU A 507 26.12 1.92 -26.08
C GLU A 507 26.58 2.68 -24.84
N ALA A 508 26.25 2.23 -23.61
CA ALA A 508 26.55 2.92 -22.37
C ALA A 508 28.05 3.22 -22.17
N ARG A 509 28.94 2.37 -22.67
CA ARG A 509 30.40 2.58 -22.61
C ARG A 509 30.86 3.88 -23.29
N ARG A 510 30.04 4.41 -24.21
CA ARG A 510 30.31 5.65 -24.97
C ARG A 510 29.72 6.89 -24.30
N MET A 511 29.03 6.75 -23.16
CA MET A 511 28.47 7.87 -22.42
C MET A 511 29.55 8.57 -21.55
N PRO A 512 29.54 9.90 -21.41
CA PRO A 512 30.47 10.61 -20.54
C PRO A 512 30.48 10.10 -19.09
N LEU A 513 29.31 9.85 -18.48
CA LEU A 513 29.20 9.34 -17.11
C LEU A 513 29.92 8.01 -16.92
N TYR A 514 29.76 7.09 -17.87
CA TYR A 514 30.43 5.78 -17.82
C TYR A 514 31.95 5.96 -17.78
N ARG A 515 32.47 6.85 -18.62
CA ARG A 515 33.89 7.13 -18.73
C ARG A 515 34.42 7.79 -17.46
N LEU A 516 33.68 8.76 -16.92
CA LEU A 516 33.99 9.41 -15.63
C LEU A 516 33.95 8.46 -14.43
N ILE A 517 33.16 7.40 -14.47
CA ILE A 517 33.10 6.39 -13.39
C ILE A 517 34.25 5.39 -13.47
N ASN A 518 34.61 4.95 -14.68
CA ASN A 518 35.55 3.84 -14.87
C ASN A 518 36.97 4.26 -15.21
N ASP A 519 37.16 5.43 -15.82
CA ASP A 519 38.47 6.00 -16.17
C ASP A 519 38.45 7.54 -16.01
N PRO A 520 38.26 8.04 -14.78
CA PRO A 520 38.02 9.46 -14.54
C PRO A 520 39.16 10.37 -15.01
N PHE A 521 40.41 9.96 -14.85
CA PHE A 521 41.56 10.80 -15.20
C PHE A 521 41.66 11.00 -16.71
N ARG A 522 41.55 9.92 -17.49
CA ARG A 522 41.53 10.02 -18.95
C ARG A 522 40.34 10.82 -19.44
N ALA A 523 39.15 10.58 -18.86
CA ALA A 523 37.95 11.33 -19.20
C ALA A 523 38.12 12.84 -18.94
N LEU A 524 38.73 13.23 -17.83
CA LEU A 524 38.98 14.64 -17.50
C LEU A 524 40.09 15.27 -18.37
N GLN A 525 41.09 14.50 -18.82
CA GLN A 525 42.15 14.99 -19.72
C GLN A 525 41.66 15.37 -21.12
N GLU A 526 40.54 14.81 -21.57
CA GLU A 526 39.95 15.13 -22.87
C GLU A 526 39.28 16.50 -22.91
N ARG A 527 39.19 17.16 -21.76
CA ARG A 527 38.69 18.52 -21.65
C ARG A 527 39.81 19.52 -21.95
N THR A 528 39.61 20.33 -22.99
CA THR A 528 40.54 21.39 -23.41
C THR A 528 40.59 22.58 -22.44
N ASP A 529 39.61 22.71 -21.55
CA ASP A 529 39.44 23.81 -20.59
C ASP A 529 40.05 23.54 -19.21
N VAL A 530 40.59 22.34 -18.96
CA VAL A 530 41.26 22.03 -17.70
C VAL A 530 42.66 22.68 -17.72
N LYS A 531 42.76 23.90 -17.20
CA LYS A 531 44.06 24.50 -16.88
C LYS A 531 44.81 23.50 -15.97
N PRO A 532 46.05 23.09 -16.31
CA PRO A 532 46.82 22.13 -15.52
C PRO A 532 47.04 22.56 -14.05
N GLU A 533 46.80 23.83 -13.72
CA GLU A 533 47.13 24.46 -12.44
C GLU A 533 45.94 25.21 -11.79
N ALA A 534 44.68 24.97 -12.21
CA ALA A 534 43.55 25.67 -11.58
C ALA A 534 43.28 25.20 -10.14
N THR A 535 43.20 26.15 -9.21
CA THR A 535 42.74 25.92 -7.83
C THR A 535 41.29 25.43 -7.83
N MET A 536 41.06 24.21 -7.34
CA MET A 536 39.75 23.53 -7.37
C MET A 536 38.58 24.30 -6.73
N ALA A 537 38.84 25.33 -5.92
CA ALA A 537 37.83 26.12 -5.23
C ALA A 537 36.97 26.98 -6.19
N ASP A 538 37.50 27.37 -7.35
CA ASP A 538 36.86 28.34 -8.25
C ASP A 538 35.64 27.76 -9.01
N LEU A 539 35.53 26.43 -9.09
CA LEU A 539 34.51 25.72 -9.88
C LEU A 539 33.20 25.40 -9.11
N LEU A 540 33.19 25.61 -7.79
CA LEU A 540 32.04 25.33 -6.92
C LEU A 540 31.35 26.60 -6.41
N LEU A 541 31.85 27.78 -6.77
CA LEU A 541 31.19 29.05 -6.48
C LEU A 541 30.01 29.23 -7.45
N PRO A 542 28.86 29.76 -6.99
CA PRO A 542 27.80 30.20 -7.90
C PRO A 542 28.42 31.21 -8.87
N GLN A 543 28.37 30.92 -10.18
CA GLN A 543 28.71 31.92 -11.17
C GLN A 543 27.75 33.09 -10.97
N GLU A 544 28.27 34.25 -10.57
CA GLU A 544 27.48 35.48 -10.54
C GLU A 544 26.87 35.66 -11.93
N ALA A 545 25.56 35.85 -11.97
CA ALA A 545 24.85 36.11 -13.21
C ALA A 545 25.50 37.35 -13.83
N ALA A 546 26.18 37.15 -14.97
CA ALA A 546 26.77 38.24 -15.72
C ALA A 546 25.67 39.27 -16.01
N ALA A 547 25.87 40.49 -15.49
CA ALA A 547 25.00 41.64 -15.69
C ALA A 547 25.07 42.12 -17.15
#